data_AF-A0A956LDY1-F1
#
_entry.id   AF-A0A956LDY1-F1
#
_cell.length_a   1.000
_cell.length_b   1.000
_cell.length_c   1.000
_cell.angle_alpha   90.00
_cell.angle_beta   90.00
_cell.angle_gamma   90.00
#
_symmetry.space_group_name_H-M   'P 1'
#
loop_
_entity.id
_entity.type
_entity.pdbx_description
1 polymer ?
#
loop_
_entity_poly.entity_id
_entity_poly.type
_entity_poly.pdbx_seq_one_letter_code
_entity_poly.pdbx_strand_id
1 'polypeptide(L)'
;DRYKPDYPERVPAPESFGDERQTLAAAGLELRLHVVGAGCSAAHVLLEFEGHLFAGDLVASATHSWLEIGETAAWLERVDEMVALAPRHVHPGRGPSGGPELLVAQRRYLEDVIAAVAAEHPRGPVDAQALARVETRLLERYPDHAFAVFLKLGLPAEWRRQAAAAGPG
;
A
#
# COMPACT_ATOMS: atom_id res chain seq x y z
N ASP A 1 10.14 -22.45 -22.84
CA ASP A 1 10.59 -21.62 -23.99
C ASP A 1 9.86 -20.29 -24.15
N ARG A 2 8.61 -20.14 -23.68
CA ARG A 2 7.81 -18.90 -23.81
C ARG A 2 8.44 -17.60 -23.27
N TYR A 3 9.46 -17.70 -22.42
CA TYR A 3 10.02 -16.59 -21.62
C TYR A 3 11.56 -16.65 -21.55
N LYS A 4 12.22 -17.11 -22.63
CA LYS A 4 13.69 -17.23 -22.66
C LYS A 4 14.30 -16.28 -23.69
N PRO A 5 15.31 -15.46 -23.31
CA PRO A 5 15.74 -15.16 -21.94
C PRO A 5 14.94 -13.96 -21.39
N ASP A 6 13.97 -14.18 -20.49
CA ASP A 6 13.25 -13.07 -19.82
C ASP A 6 14.12 -12.30 -18.82
N TYR A 7 15.31 -12.81 -18.50
CA TYR A 7 16.19 -12.23 -17.49
C TYR A 7 17.54 -11.83 -18.09
N PRO A 8 18.11 -10.70 -17.64
CA PRO A 8 19.44 -10.30 -18.06
C PRO A 8 20.47 -11.34 -17.61
N GLU A 9 21.50 -11.58 -18.44
CA GLU A 9 22.60 -12.50 -18.10
C GLU A 9 23.35 -12.07 -16.82
N ARG A 10 23.24 -10.78 -16.46
CA ARG A 10 23.73 -10.21 -15.20
C ARG A 10 22.65 -9.34 -14.58
N VAL A 11 22.25 -9.65 -13.36
CA VAL A 11 21.40 -8.78 -12.55
C VAL A 11 22.25 -7.57 -12.13
N PRO A 12 21.86 -6.32 -12.50
CA PRO A 12 22.57 -5.15 -12.01
C PRO A 12 22.43 -5.06 -10.49
N ALA A 13 23.51 -4.73 -9.79
CA ALA A 13 23.45 -4.49 -8.36
C ALA A 13 22.68 -3.18 -8.12
N PRO A 14 21.60 -3.17 -7.33
CA PRO A 14 20.95 -1.93 -6.97
C PRO A 14 21.88 -1.08 -6.11
N GLU A 15 21.89 0.22 -6.36
CA GLU A 15 22.51 1.21 -5.47
C GLU A 15 21.53 1.57 -4.35
N SER A 16 22.02 1.78 -3.14
CA SER A 16 21.19 2.17 -1.99
C SER A 16 21.06 3.69 -1.92
N PHE A 17 19.83 4.17 -1.71
CA PHE A 17 19.52 5.58 -1.42
C PHE A 17 19.69 5.95 0.06
N GLY A 18 20.09 5.00 0.92
CA GLY A 18 20.07 5.22 2.37
C GLY A 18 18.65 5.51 2.88
N ASP A 19 18.59 6.29 3.94
CA ASP A 19 17.42 6.53 4.79
C ASP A 19 16.97 8.01 4.80
N GLU A 20 17.63 8.86 3.99
CA GLU A 20 17.33 10.28 3.89
C GLU A 20 16.66 10.65 2.56
N ARG A 21 15.95 11.79 2.55
CA ARG A 21 15.45 12.41 1.31
C ARG A 21 16.62 12.74 0.39
N GLN A 22 16.50 12.39 -0.88
CA GLN A 22 17.55 12.64 -1.87
C GLN A 22 17.03 13.42 -3.07
N THR A 23 17.96 14.07 -3.77
CA THR A 23 17.71 14.64 -5.10
C THR A 23 18.52 13.84 -6.11
N LEU A 24 17.85 13.26 -7.10
CA LEU A 24 18.47 12.51 -8.18
C LEU A 24 18.44 13.35 -9.46
N ALA A 25 19.63 13.69 -9.97
CA ALA A 25 19.78 14.31 -11.27
C ALA A 25 20.03 13.24 -12.34
N ALA A 26 19.06 13.02 -13.22
CA ALA A 26 19.16 11.99 -14.26
C ALA A 26 18.49 12.47 -15.56
N ALA A 27 19.14 12.25 -16.71
CA ALA A 27 18.63 12.64 -18.02
C ALA A 27 18.21 14.13 -18.14
N GLY A 28 18.84 15.02 -17.37
CA GLY A 28 18.49 16.45 -17.31
C GLY A 28 17.28 16.79 -16.43
N LEU A 29 16.74 15.83 -15.69
CA LEU A 29 15.65 16.00 -14.73
C LEU A 29 16.20 16.05 -13.30
N GLU A 30 15.57 16.87 -12.47
CA GLU A 30 15.79 16.89 -11.02
C GLU A 30 14.61 16.20 -10.32
N LEU A 31 14.85 15.02 -9.77
CA LEU A 31 13.84 14.17 -9.14
C LEU A 31 14.02 14.21 -7.63
N ARG A 32 12.95 14.39 -6.87
CA ARG A 32 13.00 14.37 -5.41
C ARG A 32 12.51 13.03 -4.90
N LEU A 33 13.38 12.32 -4.18
CA LEU A 33 13.11 11.00 -3.63
C LEU A 33 12.88 11.13 -2.13
N HIS A 34 11.75 10.63 -1.65
CA HIS A 34 11.41 10.63 -0.23
C HIS A 34 11.40 9.19 0.25
N VAL A 35 12.38 8.82 1.07
CA VAL A 35 12.41 7.52 1.73
C VAL A 35 11.38 7.54 2.85
N VAL A 36 10.44 6.60 2.82
CA VAL A 36 9.37 6.49 3.82
C VAL A 36 9.29 5.08 4.37
N GLY A 37 8.70 4.96 5.56
CA GLY A 37 8.68 3.71 6.32
C GLY A 37 7.70 2.65 5.82
N ALA A 38 7.30 1.81 6.76
CA ALA A 38 6.42 0.68 6.51
C ALA A 38 5.02 1.10 6.01
N GLY A 39 4.42 0.22 5.22
CA GLY A 39 3.07 0.34 4.66
C GLY A 39 2.68 -0.92 3.90
N CYS A 40 2.63 -0.87 2.57
CA CYS A 40 2.41 -2.06 1.72
C CYS A 40 3.56 -3.09 1.85
N SER A 41 4.78 -2.60 2.10
CA SER A 41 6.00 -3.34 2.37
C SER A 41 6.79 -2.70 3.54
N ALA A 42 7.98 -3.20 3.87
CA ALA A 42 8.77 -2.71 5.00
C ALA A 42 9.32 -1.28 4.82
N ALA A 43 9.55 -0.84 3.58
CA ALA A 43 10.07 0.47 3.25
C ALA A 43 9.69 0.87 1.82
N HIS A 44 9.55 2.17 1.56
CA HIS A 44 9.19 2.67 0.23
C HIS A 44 9.99 3.92 -0.11
N VAL A 45 10.06 4.23 -1.40
CA VAL A 45 10.57 5.51 -1.90
C VAL A 45 9.49 6.14 -2.75
N LEU A 46 9.08 7.35 -2.37
CA LEU A 46 8.20 8.19 -3.16
C LEU A 46 9.05 9.03 -4.11
N LEU A 47 8.64 9.14 -5.37
CA LEU A 47 9.28 10.06 -6.31
C LEU A 47 8.36 11.24 -6.57
N GLU A 48 8.87 12.45 -6.36
CA GLU A 48 8.20 13.70 -6.67
C GLU A 48 8.91 14.42 -7.82
N PHE A 49 8.13 14.84 -8.82
CA PHE A 49 8.62 15.55 -9.98
C PHE A 49 7.56 16.54 -10.49
N GLU A 50 7.81 17.84 -10.41
CA GLU A 50 6.93 18.89 -10.96
C GLU A 50 5.44 18.79 -10.56
N GLY A 51 5.16 18.36 -9.33
CA GLY A 51 3.80 18.13 -8.82
C GLY A 51 3.20 16.78 -9.22
N HIS A 52 3.96 15.89 -9.84
CA HIS A 52 3.68 14.46 -9.95
C HIS A 52 4.25 13.73 -8.76
N LEU A 53 3.50 12.76 -8.24
CA LEU A 53 3.92 11.84 -7.19
C LEU A 53 3.78 10.41 -7.69
N PHE A 54 4.88 9.66 -7.69
CA PHE A 54 4.90 8.23 -7.93
C PHE A 54 4.96 7.53 -6.57
N ALA A 55 3.84 6.92 -6.20
CA ALA A 55 3.64 6.40 -4.84
C ALA A 55 4.00 4.92 -4.70
N GLY A 56 4.21 4.21 -5.82
CA GLY A 56 4.29 2.75 -5.82
C GLY A 56 3.03 2.13 -5.21
N ASP A 57 3.15 0.94 -4.64
CA ASP A 57 2.01 0.21 -4.08
C ASP A 57 1.47 0.79 -2.76
N LEU A 58 1.99 1.94 -2.28
CA LEU A 58 1.35 2.71 -1.21
C LEU A 58 0.02 3.34 -1.63
N VAL A 59 -0.25 3.45 -2.94
CA VAL A 59 -1.54 3.89 -3.47
C VAL A 59 -2.01 2.88 -4.51
N ALA A 60 -3.27 2.47 -4.39
CA ALA A 60 -3.98 1.60 -5.31
C ALA A 60 -5.17 2.35 -5.92
N SER A 61 -5.41 2.18 -7.22
CA SER A 61 -6.52 2.84 -7.93
C SER A 61 -7.41 1.80 -8.60
N ALA A 62 -8.69 1.75 -8.23
CA ALA A 62 -9.66 0.73 -8.69
C ALA A 62 -9.20 -0.73 -8.45
N THR A 63 -8.37 -0.95 -7.42
CA THR A 63 -7.83 -2.26 -7.06
C THR A 63 -7.76 -2.41 -5.54
N HIS A 64 -8.04 -3.60 -5.01
CA HIS A 64 -7.77 -3.87 -3.60
C HIS A 64 -6.27 -3.70 -3.28
N SER A 65 -5.97 -3.14 -2.12
CA SER A 65 -4.57 -2.95 -1.67
C SER A 65 -3.94 -4.25 -1.20
N TRP A 66 -2.63 -4.40 -1.38
CA TRP A 66 -1.84 -5.53 -0.87
C TRP A 66 -1.49 -5.30 0.61
N LEU A 67 -2.10 -6.09 1.50
CA LEU A 67 -2.05 -5.89 2.96
C LEU A 67 -1.26 -7.00 3.68
N GLU A 68 -0.39 -7.73 2.97
CA GLU A 68 0.23 -8.97 3.44
C GLU A 68 0.98 -8.85 4.77
N ILE A 69 1.64 -7.73 5.03
CA ILE A 69 2.41 -7.51 6.26
C ILE A 69 1.59 -6.83 7.37
N GLY A 70 0.37 -6.39 7.09
CA GLY A 70 -0.54 -5.83 8.09
C GLY A 70 -0.15 -4.47 8.65
N GLU A 71 0.77 -3.72 8.05
CA GLU A 71 1.25 -2.42 8.56
C GLU A 71 0.29 -1.24 8.28
N THR A 72 -1.02 -1.46 8.44
CA THR A 72 -2.07 -0.51 8.02
C THR A 72 -2.04 0.81 8.79
N ALA A 73 -1.66 0.79 10.07
CA ALA A 73 -1.52 2.00 10.88
C ALA A 73 -0.34 2.85 10.39
N ALA A 74 0.83 2.24 10.19
CA ALA A 74 1.99 2.93 9.61
C ALA A 74 1.68 3.42 8.19
N TRP A 75 0.94 2.64 7.40
CA TRP A 75 0.53 3.04 6.05
C TRP A 75 -0.31 4.32 6.04
N LEU A 76 -1.23 4.51 7.00
CA LEU A 76 -1.99 5.76 7.10
C LEU A 76 -1.10 6.99 7.31
N GLU A 77 0.00 6.86 8.05
CA GLU A 77 1.00 7.92 8.20
C GLU A 77 1.72 8.21 6.87
N ARG A 78 2.03 7.17 6.08
CA ARG A 78 2.61 7.35 4.73
C ARG A 78 1.66 8.10 3.81
N VAL A 79 0.34 7.88 3.96
CA VAL A 79 -0.66 8.67 3.22
C VAL A 79 -0.63 10.14 3.66
N ASP A 80 -0.47 10.44 4.95
CA ASP A 80 -0.30 11.82 5.43
C ASP A 80 0.96 12.49 4.87
N GLU A 81 2.08 11.77 4.83
CA GLU A 81 3.32 12.24 4.20
C GLU A 81 3.10 12.59 2.71
N MET A 82 2.41 11.73 1.95
CA MET A 82 2.06 11.98 0.55
C MET A 82 1.12 13.18 0.38
N VAL A 83 0.15 13.35 1.27
CA VAL A 83 -0.76 14.51 1.26
C VAL A 83 -0.01 15.81 1.52
N ALA A 84 0.96 15.79 2.44
CA ALA A 84 1.78 16.97 2.77
C ALA A 84 2.65 17.45 1.60
N LEU A 85 2.97 16.58 0.64
CA LEU A 85 3.66 16.95 -0.61
C LEU A 85 2.77 17.75 -1.58
N ALA A 86 1.46 17.80 -1.34
CA ALA A 86 0.47 18.50 -2.17
C ALA A 86 0.62 18.23 -3.69
N PRO A 87 0.64 16.95 -4.13
CA PRO A 87 0.77 16.64 -5.55
C PRO A 87 -0.43 17.16 -6.34
N ARG A 88 -0.22 17.38 -7.64
CA ARG A 88 -1.29 17.62 -8.63
C ARG A 88 -1.70 16.33 -9.34
N HIS A 89 -0.75 15.40 -9.49
CA HIS A 89 -0.94 14.10 -10.13
C HIS A 89 -0.36 12.99 -9.25
N VAL A 90 -1.06 11.87 -9.17
CA VAL A 90 -0.64 10.69 -8.41
C VAL A 90 -0.61 9.47 -9.34
N HIS A 91 0.54 8.80 -9.34
CA HIS A 91 0.82 7.59 -10.10
C HIS A 91 0.91 6.40 -9.12
N PRO A 92 -0.16 5.60 -9.00
CA PRO A 92 -0.18 4.44 -8.12
C PRO A 92 0.68 3.31 -8.68
N GLY A 93 1.08 2.37 -7.83
CA GLY A 93 1.74 1.14 -8.26
C GLY A 93 0.81 0.23 -9.06
N ARG A 94 -0.50 0.34 -8.83
CA ARG A 94 -1.54 -0.40 -9.58
C ARG A 94 -2.74 0.47 -9.90
N GLY A 95 -3.25 0.27 -11.11
CA GLY A 95 -4.42 0.97 -11.62
C GLY A 95 -4.09 2.29 -12.33
N PRO A 96 -5.13 3.03 -12.76
CA PRO A 96 -4.94 4.27 -13.49
C PRO A 96 -4.41 5.40 -12.59
N SER A 97 -3.58 6.26 -13.17
CA SER A 97 -3.17 7.52 -12.54
C SER A 97 -4.35 8.48 -12.41
N GLY A 98 -4.25 9.42 -11.47
CA GLY A 98 -5.27 10.41 -11.17
C GLY A 98 -4.68 11.63 -10.48
N GLY A 99 -5.52 12.36 -9.75
CA GLY A 99 -5.13 13.47 -8.91
C GLY A 99 -5.07 13.10 -7.41
N PRO A 100 -5.07 14.11 -6.53
CA PRO A 100 -5.02 13.95 -5.07
C PRO A 100 -6.16 13.12 -4.49
N GLU A 101 -7.28 12.98 -5.20
CA GLU A 101 -8.40 12.14 -4.80
C GLU A 101 -8.00 10.67 -4.58
N LEU A 102 -6.94 10.20 -5.23
CA LEU A 102 -6.41 8.85 -5.00
C LEU A 102 -5.84 8.68 -3.59
N LEU A 103 -5.23 9.72 -3.00
CA LEU A 103 -4.73 9.66 -1.62
C LEU A 103 -5.89 9.60 -0.61
N VAL A 104 -6.95 10.35 -0.89
CA VAL A 104 -8.19 10.31 -0.09
C VAL A 104 -8.85 8.94 -0.18
N ALA A 105 -8.93 8.37 -1.39
CA ALA A 105 -9.48 7.04 -1.61
C ALA A 105 -8.65 5.95 -0.90
N GLN A 106 -7.31 6.03 -0.97
CA GLN A 106 -6.42 5.10 -0.29
C GLN A 106 -6.58 5.15 1.23
N ARG A 107 -6.59 6.35 1.83
CA ARG A 107 -6.88 6.53 3.26
C ARG A 107 -8.19 5.87 3.66
N ARG A 108 -9.26 6.20 2.94
CA ARG A 108 -10.60 5.65 3.20
C ARG A 108 -10.64 4.14 3.08
N TYR A 109 -9.95 3.57 2.08
CA TYR A 109 -9.87 2.12 1.91
C TYR A 109 -9.19 1.45 3.10
N LEU A 110 -8.05 1.98 3.56
CA LEU A 110 -7.33 1.45 4.73
C LEU A 110 -8.19 1.56 6.00
N GLU A 111 -8.84 2.71 6.22
CA GLU A 111 -9.75 2.92 7.36
C GLU A 111 -10.93 1.95 7.33
N ASP A 112 -11.54 1.72 6.16
CA ASP A 112 -12.64 0.76 6.01
C ASP A 112 -12.19 -0.68 6.29
N VAL A 113 -10.99 -1.08 5.86
CA VAL A 113 -10.42 -2.41 6.17
C VAL A 113 -10.18 -2.55 7.67
N ILE A 114 -9.52 -1.58 8.30
CA ILE A 114 -9.24 -1.57 9.74
C ILE A 114 -10.55 -1.67 10.52
N ALA A 115 -11.54 -0.85 10.17
CA ALA A 115 -12.84 -0.83 10.84
C ALA A 115 -13.62 -2.14 10.65
N ALA A 116 -13.59 -2.73 9.45
CA ALA A 116 -14.27 -3.99 9.18
C ALA A 116 -13.68 -5.15 10.00
N VAL A 117 -12.35 -5.23 10.11
CA VAL A 117 -11.69 -6.22 10.98
C VAL A 117 -11.99 -5.94 12.46
N ALA A 118 -11.93 -4.68 12.90
CA ALA A 118 -12.19 -4.30 14.28
C ALA A 118 -13.60 -4.66 14.74
N ALA A 119 -14.60 -4.58 13.84
CA ALA A 119 -15.98 -4.95 14.13
C ALA A 119 -16.16 -6.44 14.48
N GLU A 120 -15.21 -7.30 14.09
CA GLU A 120 -15.18 -8.71 14.47
C GLU A 120 -14.48 -8.97 15.81
N HIS A 121 -14.01 -7.91 16.50
CA HIS A 121 -13.38 -7.97 17.82
C HIS A 121 -12.22 -8.99 17.90
N PRO A 122 -11.18 -8.82 17.07
CA PRO A 122 -10.13 -9.81 16.90
C PRO A 122 -9.41 -10.10 18.22
N ARG A 123 -9.34 -11.39 18.58
CA ARG A 123 -8.57 -11.90 19.72
C ARG A 123 -7.94 -13.23 19.36
N GLY A 124 -6.70 -13.44 19.81
CA GLY A 124 -5.99 -14.70 19.60
C GLY A 124 -5.80 -15.06 18.11
N PRO A 125 -5.82 -16.36 17.77
CA PRO A 125 -5.68 -16.83 16.40
C PRO A 125 -6.73 -16.27 15.43
N VAL A 126 -6.44 -16.35 14.13
CA VAL A 126 -7.36 -15.89 13.08
C VAL A 126 -8.64 -16.75 13.07
N ASP A 127 -9.79 -16.09 13.12
CA ASP A 127 -11.09 -16.70 12.86
C ASP A 127 -11.43 -16.60 11.37
N ALA A 128 -11.42 -17.74 10.69
CA ALA A 128 -11.71 -17.82 9.26
C ALA A 128 -13.15 -17.41 8.89
N GLN A 129 -14.14 -17.67 9.77
CA GLN A 129 -15.52 -17.26 9.51
C GLN A 129 -15.69 -15.75 9.68
N ALA A 130 -15.00 -15.17 10.66
CA ALA A 130 -14.95 -13.71 10.81
C ALA A 130 -14.30 -13.04 9.60
N LEU A 131 -13.15 -13.54 9.13
CA LEU A 131 -12.51 -12.99 7.94
C LEU A 131 -13.37 -13.14 6.67
N ALA A 132 -14.11 -14.23 6.51
CA ALA A 132 -15.04 -14.38 5.40
C ALA A 132 -16.14 -13.31 5.43
N ARG A 133 -16.67 -12.96 6.61
CA ARG A 133 -17.64 -11.86 6.76
C ARG A 133 -17.01 -10.51 6.41
N VAL A 134 -15.78 -10.26 6.85
CA VAL A 134 -15.04 -9.02 6.52
C VAL A 134 -14.80 -8.92 5.01
N GLU A 135 -14.36 -10.01 4.39
CA GLU A 135 -14.15 -10.09 2.95
C GLU A 135 -15.43 -9.75 2.19
N THR A 136 -16.56 -10.38 2.53
CA THR A 136 -17.86 -10.09 1.92
C THR A 136 -18.22 -8.61 2.03
N ARG A 137 -18.12 -8.01 3.21
CA ARG A 137 -18.43 -6.57 3.41
C ARG A 137 -17.55 -5.66 2.55
N LEU A 138 -16.26 -5.98 2.43
CA LEU A 138 -15.33 -5.17 1.63
C LEU A 138 -15.58 -5.34 0.13
N LEU A 139 -15.93 -6.54 -0.34
CA LEU A 139 -16.32 -6.77 -1.73
C LEU A 139 -17.63 -6.07 -2.09
N GLU A 140 -18.62 -6.06 -1.20
CA GLU A 140 -19.87 -5.33 -1.40
C GLU A 140 -19.65 -3.81 -1.45
N ARG A 141 -18.71 -3.30 -0.64
CA ARG A 141 -18.39 -1.87 -0.60
C ARG A 141 -17.53 -1.41 -1.78
N TYR A 142 -16.68 -2.30 -2.29
CA TYR A 142 -15.75 -2.03 -3.38
C TYR A 142 -15.96 -3.01 -4.56
N PRO A 143 -17.17 -3.08 -5.14
CA PRO A 143 -17.54 -4.14 -6.09
C PRO A 143 -16.74 -4.09 -7.40
N ASP A 144 -16.30 -2.88 -7.77
CA ASP A 144 -15.56 -2.64 -9.02
C ASP A 144 -14.04 -2.73 -8.84
N HIS A 145 -13.54 -3.00 -7.62
CA HIS A 145 -12.11 -3.12 -7.38
C HIS A 145 -11.59 -4.46 -7.90
N ALA A 146 -10.56 -4.41 -8.74
CA ALA A 146 -9.86 -5.62 -9.16
C ALA A 146 -9.00 -6.22 -8.03
N PHE A 147 -8.54 -7.46 -8.24
CA PHE A 147 -7.67 -8.19 -7.31
C PHE A 147 -8.30 -8.50 -5.94
N ALA A 148 -9.58 -8.87 -5.90
CA ALA A 148 -10.27 -9.38 -4.71
C ALA A 148 -9.47 -10.42 -3.90
N VAL A 149 -8.65 -11.24 -4.57
CA VAL A 149 -7.75 -12.22 -3.93
C VAL A 149 -6.81 -11.60 -2.89
N PHE A 150 -6.47 -10.31 -2.99
CA PHE A 150 -5.60 -9.63 -2.03
C PHE A 150 -6.23 -9.50 -0.65
N LEU A 151 -7.56 -9.44 -0.55
CA LEU A 151 -8.25 -9.47 0.74
C LEU A 151 -7.94 -10.76 1.50
N LYS A 152 -8.02 -11.91 0.82
CA LYS A 152 -7.74 -13.22 1.44
C LYS A 152 -6.31 -13.33 1.96
N LEU A 153 -5.36 -12.73 1.25
CA LEU A 153 -3.94 -12.76 1.62
C LEU A 153 -3.63 -11.79 2.77
N GLY A 154 -4.27 -10.62 2.78
CA GLY A 154 -3.93 -9.53 3.68
C GLY A 154 -4.75 -9.43 4.97
N LEU A 155 -6.04 -9.78 4.95
CA LEU A 155 -6.91 -9.69 6.13
C LEU A 155 -6.40 -10.48 7.35
N PRO A 156 -5.76 -11.66 7.21
CA PRO A 156 -5.14 -12.35 8.34
C PRO A 156 -4.05 -11.53 9.04
N ALA A 157 -3.29 -10.71 8.31
CA ALA A 157 -2.23 -9.89 8.89
C ALA A 157 -2.83 -8.75 9.72
N GLU A 158 -3.85 -8.07 9.20
CA GLU A 158 -4.56 -7.02 9.93
C GLU A 158 -5.27 -7.57 11.18
N TRP A 159 -5.87 -8.75 11.11
CA TRP A 159 -6.42 -9.44 12.28
C TRP A 159 -5.37 -9.63 13.37
N ARG A 160 -4.20 -10.18 13.03
CA ARG A 160 -3.12 -10.44 13.99
C ARG A 160 -2.62 -9.15 14.62
N ARG A 161 -2.49 -8.07 13.84
CA ARG A 161 -2.11 -6.75 14.37
C ARG A 161 -3.08 -6.29 15.45
N GLN A 162 -4.38 -6.32 15.17
CA GLN A 162 -5.40 -5.88 16.12
C GLN A 162 -5.51 -6.80 17.34
N ALA A 163 -5.43 -8.12 17.14
CA ALA A 163 -5.43 -9.09 18.22
C ALA A 163 -4.23 -8.91 19.16
N ALA A 164 -3.05 -8.59 18.63
CA ALA A 164 -1.87 -8.28 19.42
C ALA A 164 -2.05 -6.99 20.23
N ALA A 165 -2.68 -5.96 19.66
CA ALA A 165 -2.98 -4.70 20.35
C ALA A 165 -4.04 -4.84 21.45
N ALA A 166 -4.98 -5.78 21.32
CA ALA A 166 -6.03 -6.02 22.31
C ALA A 166 -5.54 -6.73 23.60
N GLY A 167 -4.32 -7.26 23.61
CA GLY A 167 -3.74 -8.02 24.71
C GLY A 167 -4.34 -9.43 24.89
N PRO A 168 -3.74 -10.29 25.75
CA PRO A 168 -4.33 -11.57 26.11
C PRO A 168 -5.68 -11.33 26.82
N GLY A 169 -6.73 -11.98 26.32
CA GLY A 169 -8.08 -11.95 26.89
C GLY A 169 -8.21 -12.80 28.16
#